data_AF-A0A3C0T9S6-F1
#
_entry.id   AF-A0A3C0T9S6-F1
#
_cell.length_a   1.000
_cell.length_b   1.000
_cell.length_c   1.000
_cell.angle_alpha   90.00
_cell.angle_beta   90.00
_cell.angle_gamma   90.00
#
_symmetry.space_group_name_H-M   'P 1'
#
loop_
_entity.id
_entity.type
_entity.pdbx_description
1 polymer ?
#
loop_
_entity_poly.entity_id
_entity_poly.type
_entity_poly.pdbx_seq_one_letter_code
_entity_poly.pdbx_strand_id
1 'polypeptide(L)'
;MDTTAVAKGADDVARQLPENQLVRTGSRGLFYLEPLLEVDTDQGRIGFGPVTASDVESIVSSIDAPDDHPLYLGIVDEIDYLKKQQRVTFARAGVGDPLNIETYQRLGGFEGLRKAIAMSEQDVVDQIKESGLRGRGGAAFAAGIKMQTVLDTPADQKYIACNADEGDSGTFADRL
;
A
#
# COMPACT_ATOMS: atom_id res chain seq x y z
N MET A 1 9.39 5.00 0.28
CA MET A 1 8.67 5.52 -0.91
C MET A 1 8.72 4.49 -2.02
N ASP A 2 7.68 4.42 -2.85
CA ASP A 2 7.65 3.54 -4.04
C ASP A 2 8.70 3.98 -5.09
N THR A 3 9.41 3.02 -5.66
CA THR A 3 10.51 3.30 -6.60
C THR A 3 10.02 3.78 -7.97
N THR A 4 8.78 3.46 -8.38
CA THR A 4 8.23 3.97 -9.65
C THR A 4 7.98 5.48 -9.54
N ALA A 5 7.42 5.95 -8.43
CA ALA A 5 7.23 7.37 -8.18
C ALA A 5 8.58 8.12 -8.16
N VAL A 6 9.59 7.56 -7.49
CA VAL A 6 10.96 8.12 -7.46
C VAL A 6 11.56 8.18 -8.87
N ALA A 7 11.44 7.10 -9.66
CA ALA A 7 11.93 7.06 -11.04
C ALA A 7 11.26 8.11 -11.95
N LYS A 8 10.08 8.60 -11.57
CA LYS A 8 9.34 9.66 -12.26
C LYS A 8 9.54 11.07 -11.68
N GLY A 9 10.47 11.24 -10.75
CA GLY A 9 10.84 12.56 -10.20
C GLY A 9 10.13 12.95 -8.90
N ALA A 10 9.53 12.00 -8.16
CA ALA A 10 8.87 12.31 -6.89
C ALA A 10 9.82 12.93 -5.83
N ASP A 11 11.12 12.64 -5.88
CA ASP A 11 12.10 13.31 -5.01
C ASP A 11 12.29 14.79 -5.38
N ASP A 12 12.23 15.13 -6.67
CA ASP A 12 12.35 16.51 -7.12
C ASP A 12 11.13 17.32 -6.73
N VAL A 13 9.93 16.73 -6.84
CA VAL A 13 8.66 17.30 -6.34
C VAL A 13 8.73 17.51 -4.82
N ALA A 14 9.15 16.49 -4.07
CA ALA A 14 9.26 16.55 -2.61
C ALA A 14 10.18 17.68 -2.11
N ARG A 15 11.28 17.97 -2.82
CA ARG A 15 12.21 19.06 -2.44
C ARG A 15 11.61 20.47 -2.58
N GLN A 16 10.51 20.63 -3.31
CA GLN A 16 9.81 21.92 -3.41
C GLN A 16 8.82 22.14 -2.27
N LEU A 17 8.58 21.13 -1.42
CA LEU A 17 7.60 21.18 -0.35
C LEU A 17 8.28 21.31 1.02
N PRO A 18 7.63 21.98 1.99
CA PRO A 18 8.16 22.08 3.34
C PRO A 18 8.10 20.73 4.06
N GLU A 19 9.24 20.27 4.59
CA GLU A 19 9.40 18.93 5.18
C GLU A 19 8.42 18.65 6.33
N ASN A 20 8.07 19.66 7.13
CA ASN A 20 7.15 19.53 8.25
C ASN A 20 5.67 19.34 7.85
N GLN A 21 5.35 19.46 6.57
CA GLN A 21 4.00 19.24 6.03
C GLN A 21 3.96 18.11 4.99
N LEU A 22 5.11 17.46 4.76
CA LEU A 22 5.26 16.43 3.73
C LEU A 22 5.26 15.03 4.34
N VAL A 23 4.34 14.19 3.89
CA VAL A 23 4.35 12.75 4.19
C VAL A 23 4.80 11.99 2.95
N ARG A 24 5.92 11.27 3.05
CA ARG A 24 6.42 10.40 1.97
C ARG A 24 5.68 9.05 1.98
N THR A 25 4.48 9.02 1.40
CA THR A 25 3.66 7.78 1.30
C THR A 25 4.25 6.76 0.31
N GLY A 26 3.67 5.56 0.29
CA GLY A 26 3.82 4.63 -0.84
C GLY A 26 3.02 5.07 -2.08
N SER A 27 3.02 4.30 -3.16
CA SER A 27 2.16 4.58 -4.32
C SER A 27 0.75 4.02 -4.12
N ARG A 28 -0.25 4.71 -4.70
CA ARG A 28 -1.62 4.19 -4.85
C ARG A 28 -1.71 3.10 -5.93
N GLY A 29 -0.69 2.94 -6.77
CA GLY A 29 -0.63 1.99 -7.89
C GLY A 29 -1.10 2.54 -9.25
N LEU A 30 -1.47 3.83 -9.32
CA LEU A 30 -1.83 4.50 -10.58
C LEU A 30 -0.58 5.07 -11.23
N PHE A 31 0.33 4.20 -11.66
CA PHE A 31 1.65 4.66 -12.11
C PHE A 31 1.61 5.64 -13.28
N TYR A 32 0.52 5.71 -14.06
CA TYR A 32 0.34 6.73 -15.11
C TYR A 32 0.14 8.16 -14.56
N LEU A 33 -0.27 8.30 -13.28
CA LEU A 33 -0.42 9.57 -12.57
C LEU A 33 0.76 9.88 -11.64
N GLU A 34 1.73 8.98 -11.49
CA GLU A 34 2.90 9.27 -10.66
C GLU A 34 3.84 10.29 -11.35
N PRO A 35 4.44 11.24 -10.61
CA PRO A 35 4.25 11.51 -9.18
C PRO A 35 2.85 12.06 -8.86
N LEU A 36 2.13 11.38 -7.98
CA LEU A 36 0.80 11.78 -7.51
C LEU A 36 0.95 12.56 -6.20
N LEU A 37 0.64 13.86 -6.24
CA LEU A 37 0.59 14.69 -5.03
C LEU A 37 -0.82 14.64 -4.45
N GLU A 38 -0.94 14.25 -3.18
CA GLU A 38 -2.20 14.28 -2.46
C GLU A 38 -2.19 15.37 -1.38
N VAL A 39 -3.31 16.06 -1.21
CA VAL A 39 -3.50 17.09 -0.18
C VAL A 39 -4.65 16.66 0.74
N ASP A 40 -4.41 16.64 2.05
CA ASP A 40 -5.44 16.39 3.04
C ASP A 40 -6.41 17.58 3.13
N THR A 41 -7.70 17.31 3.01
CA THR A 41 -8.78 18.29 3.17
C THR A 41 -9.90 17.72 4.05
N ASP A 42 -10.85 18.56 4.48
CA ASP A 42 -12.01 18.13 5.25
C ASP A 42 -12.92 17.13 4.49
N GLN A 43 -12.82 17.09 3.15
CA GLN A 43 -13.59 16.18 2.29
C GLN A 43 -12.84 14.88 1.97
N GLY A 44 -11.62 14.71 2.49
CA GLY A 44 -10.71 13.61 2.15
C GLY A 44 -9.49 14.10 1.36
N ARG A 45 -8.70 13.15 0.85
CA ARG A 45 -7.50 13.49 0.07
C ARG A 45 -7.85 13.79 -1.38
N ILE A 46 -7.55 15.02 -1.81
CA ILE A 46 -7.60 15.41 -3.21
C ILE A 46 -6.26 15.13 -3.89
N GLY A 47 -6.27 14.87 -5.20
CA GLY A 47 -5.08 14.48 -5.96
C GLY A 47 -4.72 15.46 -7.07
N PHE A 48 -3.42 15.57 -7.35
CA PHE A 48 -2.84 16.23 -8.51
C PHE A 48 -1.85 15.29 -9.19
N GLY A 49 -1.93 15.10 -10.50
CA GLY A 49 -0.94 14.26 -11.19
C GLY A 49 -1.12 14.11 -12.70
N PRO A 50 -0.05 13.74 -13.43
CA PRO A 50 1.32 13.57 -12.93
C PRO A 50 2.02 14.92 -12.68
N VAL A 51 2.66 15.06 -11.51
CA VAL A 51 3.29 16.31 -11.06
C VAL A 51 4.77 16.34 -11.37
N THR A 52 5.27 17.49 -11.84
CA THR A 52 6.69 17.82 -11.92
C THR A 52 7.07 18.87 -10.87
N ALA A 53 8.37 19.05 -10.62
CA ALA A 53 8.83 20.04 -9.63
C ALA A 53 8.36 21.48 -9.96
N SER A 54 8.20 21.83 -11.24
CA SER A 54 7.72 23.16 -11.65
C SER A 54 6.23 23.39 -11.39
N ASP A 55 5.43 22.34 -11.20
CA ASP A 55 3.98 22.47 -10.97
C ASP A 55 3.65 22.74 -9.49
N VAL A 56 4.61 22.55 -8.58
CA VAL A 56 4.34 22.58 -7.13
C VAL A 56 3.84 23.94 -6.67
N GLU A 57 4.45 25.04 -7.15
CA GLU A 57 4.04 26.39 -6.76
C GLU A 57 2.60 26.70 -7.21
N SER A 58 2.21 26.31 -8.43
CA SER A 58 0.86 26.53 -8.94
C SER A 58 -0.17 25.64 -8.23
N ILE A 59 0.19 24.39 -7.91
CA ILE A 59 -0.68 23.49 -7.14
C ILE A 59 -0.94 24.07 -5.76
N VAL A 60 0.10 24.43 -5.01
CA VAL A 60 -0.03 24.99 -3.64
C VAL A 60 -0.90 26.24 -3.64
N SER A 61 -0.75 27.11 -4.66
CA SER A 61 -1.55 28.32 -4.81
C SER A 61 -3.02 28.06 -5.15
N SER A 62 -3.35 26.85 -5.62
CA SER A 62 -4.70 26.46 -6.05
C SER A 62 -5.47 25.60 -5.03
N ILE A 63 -4.87 25.23 -3.89
CA ILE A 63 -5.48 24.27 -2.94
C ILE A 63 -6.89 24.69 -2.47
N ASP A 64 -7.13 26.00 -2.28
CA ASP A 64 -8.43 26.52 -1.84
C ASP A 64 -9.51 26.53 -2.96
N ALA A 65 -9.08 26.44 -4.23
CA ALA A 65 -9.94 26.41 -5.41
C ALA A 65 -9.32 25.51 -6.51
N PRO A 66 -9.23 24.18 -6.26
CA PRO A 66 -8.38 23.29 -7.05
C PRO A 66 -8.99 22.91 -8.40
N ASP A 67 -10.31 23.11 -8.57
CA ASP A 67 -11.06 22.73 -9.77
C ASP A 67 -10.53 23.38 -11.06
N ASP A 68 -9.87 24.54 -10.95
CA ASP A 68 -9.29 25.27 -12.08
C ASP A 68 -7.86 24.80 -12.44
N HIS A 69 -7.23 23.97 -11.61
CA HIS A 69 -5.87 23.50 -11.86
C HIS A 69 -5.86 22.35 -12.87
N PRO A 70 -5.06 22.41 -13.96
CA PRO A 70 -5.11 21.41 -15.03
C PRO A 70 -4.71 19.98 -14.60
N LEU A 71 -3.98 19.85 -13.49
CA LEU A 71 -3.58 18.55 -12.92
C LEU A 71 -4.54 18.02 -11.86
N TYR A 72 -5.60 18.74 -11.51
CA TYR A 72 -6.53 18.33 -10.45
C TYR A 72 -7.33 17.07 -10.84
N LEU A 73 -7.42 16.12 -9.92
CA LEU A 73 -8.04 14.81 -10.14
C LEU A 73 -9.30 14.58 -9.29
N GLY A 74 -9.67 15.53 -8.42
CA GLY A 74 -10.72 15.32 -7.42
C GLY A 74 -10.26 14.47 -6.23
N ILE A 75 -11.23 13.90 -5.51
CA ILE A 75 -10.97 12.98 -4.40
C ILE A 75 -10.32 11.70 -4.94
N VAL A 76 -9.13 11.37 -4.45
CA VAL A 76 -8.30 10.27 -4.97
C VAL A 76 -9.03 8.93 -4.90
N ASP A 77 -9.73 8.66 -3.80
CA ASP A 77 -10.46 7.40 -3.60
C ASP A 77 -11.69 7.29 -4.52
N GLU A 78 -12.16 8.40 -5.09
CA GLU A 78 -13.27 8.45 -6.05
C GLU A 78 -12.81 8.28 -7.51
N ILE A 79 -11.50 8.26 -7.76
CA ILE A 79 -10.96 7.94 -9.09
C ILE A 79 -11.45 6.54 -9.47
N ASP A 80 -12.11 6.44 -10.62
CA ASP A 80 -12.80 5.24 -11.10
C ASP A 80 -11.93 3.96 -11.06
N TYR A 81 -10.63 4.11 -11.34
CA TYR A 81 -9.63 3.02 -11.26
C TYR A 81 -9.47 2.46 -9.84
N LEU A 82 -9.49 3.31 -8.81
CA LEU A 82 -9.38 2.91 -7.40
C LEU A 82 -10.73 2.47 -6.84
N LYS A 83 -11.78 3.27 -7.07
CA LYS A 83 -13.13 3.06 -6.53
C LYS A 83 -13.70 1.69 -6.88
N LYS A 84 -13.35 1.15 -8.05
CA LYS A 84 -13.84 -0.15 -8.55
C LYS A 84 -13.00 -1.35 -8.06
N GLN A 85 -11.99 -1.15 -7.22
CA GLN A 85 -11.14 -2.22 -6.69
C GLN A 85 -11.64 -2.78 -5.36
N GLN A 86 -11.34 -4.06 -5.12
CA GLN A 86 -11.45 -4.69 -3.81
C GLN A 86 -10.05 -4.81 -3.19
N ARG A 87 -9.58 -3.72 -2.57
CA ARG A 87 -8.22 -3.66 -2.00
C ARG A 87 -8.15 -4.30 -0.61
N VAL A 88 -8.25 -5.64 -0.54
CA VAL A 88 -8.12 -6.36 0.75
C VAL A 88 -6.67 -6.34 1.24
N THR A 89 -5.72 -6.82 0.43
CA THR A 89 -4.29 -6.80 0.79
C THR A 89 -3.69 -5.41 0.69
N PHE A 90 -4.04 -4.67 -0.37
CA PHE A 90 -3.51 -3.34 -0.67
C PHE A 90 -4.28 -2.19 0.02
N ALA A 91 -5.10 -2.46 1.04
CA ALA A 91 -5.95 -1.48 1.71
C ALA A 91 -5.20 -0.21 2.16
N ARG A 92 -3.91 -0.35 2.50
CA ARG A 92 -3.06 0.72 3.04
C ARG A 92 -2.06 1.30 2.02
N ALA A 93 -1.91 0.68 0.86
CA ALA A 93 -0.89 1.09 -0.11
C ALA A 93 -1.21 2.49 -0.67
N GLY A 94 -0.28 3.42 -0.41
CA GLY A 94 -0.39 4.85 -0.73
C GLY A 94 -1.23 5.69 0.25
N VAL A 95 -1.65 5.15 1.39
CA VAL A 95 -2.50 5.86 2.35
C VAL A 95 -1.72 6.61 3.43
N GLY A 96 -0.52 6.12 3.79
CA GLY A 96 0.28 6.73 4.85
C GLY A 96 1.76 6.44 4.69
N ASP A 97 2.56 6.94 5.62
CA ASP A 97 4.00 6.69 5.68
C ASP A 97 4.25 5.19 5.95
N PRO A 98 4.91 4.47 5.02
CA PRO A 98 5.16 3.04 5.16
C PRO A 98 6.14 2.68 6.29
N LEU A 99 6.91 3.63 6.81
CA LEU A 99 7.88 3.42 7.90
C LEU A 99 7.37 3.87 9.27
N ASN A 100 6.18 4.48 9.33
CA ASN A 100 5.61 4.97 10.58
C ASN A 100 4.66 3.94 11.21
N ILE A 101 5.07 3.40 12.36
CA ILE A 101 4.31 2.34 13.07
C ILE A 101 2.94 2.80 13.57
N GLU A 102 2.82 4.06 14.01
CA GLU A 102 1.56 4.62 14.52
C GLU A 102 0.55 4.77 13.38
N THR A 103 1.02 5.15 12.19
CA THR A 103 0.23 5.19 10.96
C THR A 103 -0.23 3.80 10.57
N TYR A 104 0.66 2.79 10.61
CA TYR A 104 0.25 1.41 10.38
C TYR A 104 -0.84 0.95 11.36
N GLN A 105 -0.70 1.24 12.66
CA GLN A 105 -1.68 0.91 13.68
C GLN A 105 -3.02 1.63 13.48
N ARG A 106 -3.02 2.94 13.19
CA ARG A 106 -4.22 3.73 12.90
C ARG A 106 -5.00 3.18 11.71
N LEU A 107 -4.31 2.58 10.75
CA LEU A 107 -4.89 1.94 9.56
C LEU A 107 -5.22 0.43 9.77
N GLY A 108 -5.46 0.01 11.02
CA GLY A 108 -5.83 -1.37 11.37
C GLY A 108 -4.67 -2.36 11.46
N GLY A 109 -3.43 -1.86 11.46
CA GLY A 109 -2.22 -2.67 11.62
C GLY A 109 -2.19 -3.43 12.95
N PHE A 110 -1.61 -4.62 12.91
CA PHE A 110 -1.50 -5.57 14.03
C PHE A 110 -2.80 -6.10 14.64
N GLU A 111 -3.99 -5.74 14.14
CA GLU A 111 -5.25 -6.29 14.66
C GLU A 111 -5.31 -7.81 14.52
N GLY A 112 -4.99 -8.33 13.33
CA GLY A 112 -4.91 -9.77 13.09
C GLY A 112 -3.84 -10.46 13.94
N LEU A 113 -2.70 -9.80 14.17
CA LEU A 113 -1.63 -10.33 15.03
C LEU A 113 -2.09 -10.40 16.50
N ARG A 114 -2.70 -9.34 17.02
CA ARG A 114 -3.25 -9.31 18.39
C ARG A 114 -4.27 -10.42 18.60
N LYS A 115 -5.14 -10.67 17.61
CA LYS A 115 -6.08 -11.79 17.65
C LYS A 115 -5.35 -13.14 17.66
N ALA A 116 -4.39 -13.33 16.75
CA ALA A 116 -3.67 -14.59 16.60
C ALA A 116 -2.85 -14.97 17.86
N ILE A 117 -2.23 -14.00 18.55
CA ILE A 117 -1.48 -14.25 19.80
C ILE A 117 -2.38 -14.80 20.92
N ALA A 118 -3.67 -14.46 20.90
CA ALA A 118 -4.65 -14.93 21.87
C ALA A 118 -5.30 -16.29 21.49
N MET A 119 -4.90 -16.89 20.38
CA MET A 119 -5.43 -18.15 19.86
C MET A 119 -4.42 -19.27 20.00
N SER A 120 -4.87 -20.53 19.94
CA SER A 120 -3.96 -21.65 19.77
C SER A 120 -3.38 -21.68 18.34
N GLU A 121 -2.22 -22.32 18.17
CA GLU A 121 -1.61 -22.50 16.85
C GLU A 121 -2.57 -23.20 15.87
N GLN A 122 -3.31 -24.20 16.35
CA GLN A 122 -4.30 -24.93 15.56
C GLN A 122 -5.46 -24.02 15.12
N ASP A 123 -6.00 -23.18 16.01
CA ASP A 123 -7.09 -22.27 15.65
C ASP A 123 -6.65 -21.24 14.59
N VAL A 124 -5.39 -20.81 14.61
CA VAL A 124 -4.83 -19.91 13.59
C VAL A 124 -4.77 -20.63 12.24
N VAL A 125 -4.26 -21.86 12.21
CA VAL A 125 -4.21 -22.67 10.99
C VAL A 125 -5.60 -22.94 10.43
N ASP A 126 -6.58 -23.23 11.28
CA ASP A 126 -7.95 -23.49 10.85
C ASP A 126 -8.64 -22.24 10.28
N GLN A 127 -8.41 -21.04 10.84
CA GLN A 127 -8.88 -19.80 10.21
C GLN A 127 -8.26 -19.58 8.82
N ILE A 128 -6.98 -19.92 8.62
CA ILE A 128 -6.33 -19.81 7.30
C ILE A 128 -6.91 -20.83 6.30
N LYS A 129 -7.26 -22.04 6.76
CA LYS A 129 -7.94 -23.04 5.91
C LYS A 129 -9.34 -22.56 5.53
N GLU A 130 -10.10 -22.09 6.51
CA GLU A 130 -11.48 -21.60 6.32
C GLU A 130 -11.53 -20.42 5.35
N SER A 131 -10.52 -19.54 5.37
CA SER A 131 -10.44 -18.41 4.44
C SER A 131 -10.25 -18.83 2.98
N GLY A 132 -9.92 -20.11 2.70
CA GLY A 132 -9.64 -20.60 1.36
C GLY A 132 -8.39 -19.99 0.72
N LEU A 133 -7.45 -19.46 1.51
CA LEU A 133 -6.25 -18.80 0.97
C LEU A 133 -5.40 -19.79 0.17
N ARG A 134 -5.00 -19.38 -1.03
CA ARG A 134 -4.10 -20.12 -1.92
C ARG A 134 -2.81 -19.33 -2.14
N GLY A 135 -1.71 -20.02 -2.39
CA GLY A 135 -0.42 -19.42 -2.67
C GLY A 135 -0.48 -18.47 -3.86
N ARG A 136 0.06 -17.26 -3.69
CA ARG A 136 -0.02 -16.20 -4.71
C ARG A 136 1.16 -16.14 -5.68
N GLY A 137 2.25 -16.86 -5.41
CA GLY A 137 3.38 -17.05 -6.34
C GLY A 137 3.13 -18.06 -7.47
N GLY A 138 1.91 -18.12 -8.03
CA GLY A 138 1.56 -18.94 -9.20
C GLY A 138 1.03 -20.34 -8.92
N ALA A 139 1.69 -21.15 -8.08
CA ALA A 139 1.32 -22.56 -7.87
C ALA A 139 -0.07 -22.78 -7.22
N ALA A 140 -0.64 -21.75 -6.57
CA ALA A 140 -1.98 -21.76 -5.99
C ALA A 140 -2.26 -22.94 -5.05
N PHE A 141 -1.24 -23.48 -4.37
CA PHE A 141 -1.40 -24.50 -3.34
C PHE A 141 -2.15 -23.92 -2.13
N ALA A 142 -3.01 -24.71 -1.49
CA ALA A 142 -3.78 -24.24 -0.33
C ALA A 142 -2.86 -23.87 0.84
N ALA A 143 -2.87 -22.60 1.26
CA ALA A 143 -1.97 -22.09 2.28
C ALA A 143 -2.21 -22.77 3.64
N GLY A 144 -3.47 -22.98 4.01
CA GLY A 144 -3.84 -23.66 5.25
C GLY A 144 -3.37 -25.12 5.32
N ILE A 145 -3.39 -25.85 4.19
CA ILE A 145 -2.85 -27.23 4.13
C ILE A 145 -1.34 -27.20 4.33
N LYS A 146 -0.62 -26.28 3.67
CA LYS A 146 0.82 -26.12 3.83
C LYS A 146 1.19 -25.83 5.29
N MET A 147 0.45 -24.93 5.94
CA MET A 147 0.67 -24.57 7.34
C MET A 147 0.35 -25.74 8.28
N GLN A 148 -0.70 -26.51 8.02
CA GLN A 148 -1.00 -27.72 8.81
C GLN A 148 0.15 -28.74 8.73
N THR A 149 0.69 -29.01 7.54
CA THR A 149 1.84 -29.92 7.41
C THR A 149 3.04 -29.46 8.24
N VAL A 150 3.32 -28.15 8.26
CA VAL A 150 4.40 -27.58 9.08
C VAL A 150 4.08 -27.69 10.57
N LEU A 151 2.83 -27.44 10.97
CA LEU A 151 2.38 -27.56 12.36
C LEU A 151 2.54 -29.01 12.87
N ASP A 152 2.05 -29.99 12.11
CA ASP A 152 2.06 -31.41 12.47
C ASP A 152 3.46 -32.04 12.50
N THR A 153 4.44 -31.42 11.82
CA THR A 153 5.81 -31.93 11.77
C THR A 153 6.50 -31.70 13.12
N PRO A 154 6.95 -32.76 13.82
CA PRO A 154 7.72 -32.62 15.06
C PRO A 154 9.11 -32.04 14.77
N ALA A 155 9.43 -30.91 15.40
CA ALA A 155 10.76 -30.29 15.32
C ALA A 155 10.93 -29.30 16.47
N ASP A 156 12.14 -29.23 17.04
CA ASP A 156 12.48 -28.25 18.08
C ASP A 156 12.57 -26.82 17.50
N GLN A 157 12.89 -26.70 16.21
CA GLN A 157 13.02 -25.44 15.50
C GLN A 157 12.31 -25.49 14.15
N LYS A 158 11.52 -24.46 13.87
CA LYS A 158 10.83 -24.24 12.58
C LYS A 158 11.21 -22.87 12.01
N TYR A 159 10.98 -22.69 10.71
CA TYR A 159 11.33 -21.46 10.00
C TYR A 159 10.16 -20.98 9.14
N ILE A 160 10.06 -19.66 8.97
CA ILE A 160 9.19 -19.01 7.98
C ILE A 160 10.09 -18.36 6.93
N ALA A 161 9.90 -18.74 5.67
CA ALA A 161 10.61 -18.16 4.55
C ALA A 161 9.61 -17.40 3.66
N CYS A 162 9.85 -16.11 3.47
CA CYS A 162 9.15 -15.30 2.49
C CYS A 162 9.98 -15.30 1.20
N ASN A 163 9.37 -15.72 0.09
CA ASN A 163 9.97 -15.54 -1.23
C ASN A 163 9.53 -14.19 -1.77
N ALA A 164 10.48 -13.27 -1.92
CA ALA A 164 10.28 -11.91 -2.44
C ALA A 164 11.17 -11.64 -3.66
N ASP A 165 11.53 -12.70 -4.42
CA ASP A 165 12.40 -12.58 -5.59
C ASP A 165 11.72 -11.82 -6.74
N GLU A 166 10.38 -11.93 -6.89
CA GLU A 166 9.53 -11.28 -7.90
C GLU A 166 10.21 -11.11 -9.28
N GLY A 167 10.89 -12.16 -9.76
CA GLY A 167 11.73 -12.11 -10.97
C GLY A 167 10.98 -12.10 -12.30
N ASP A 168 9.65 -12.24 -12.28
CA ASP A 168 8.82 -12.26 -13.49
C ASP A 168 8.67 -10.85 -14.09
N SER A 169 8.83 -10.73 -15.41
CA SER A 169 8.61 -9.45 -16.07
C SER A 169 7.14 -9.03 -15.96
N GLY A 170 6.90 -7.79 -15.52
CA GLY A 170 5.55 -7.22 -15.39
C GLY A 170 4.90 -7.41 -14.02
N THR A 171 5.55 -8.08 -13.07
CA THR A 171 5.12 -8.12 -11.67
C THR A 171 5.79 -7.02 -10.86
N PHE A 172 5.04 -6.47 -9.91
CA PHE A 172 5.50 -5.43 -8.98
C PHE A 172 4.68 -5.40 -7.68
N ALA A 173 3.84 -6.41 -7.47
CA ALA A 173 2.92 -6.46 -6.33
C ALA A 173 3.67 -6.75 -5.03
N ASP A 174 4.74 -7.55 -5.07
CA ASP A 174 5.59 -7.80 -3.92
C ASP A 174 6.52 -6.60 -3.63
N ARG A 175 6.93 -5.88 -4.68
CA ARG A 175 7.72 -4.63 -4.57
C ARG A 175 6.94 -3.46 -3.96
N LEU A 176 5.62 -3.41 -4.17
CA LEU A 176 4.75 -2.28 -3.80
C LEU A 176 4.39 -2.28 -2.30
#